data_AF-A0A8E2RSD8-F1
#
_entry.id   AF-A0A8E2RSD8-F1
#
_cell.length_a   1.000
_cell.length_b   1.000
_cell.length_c   1.000
_cell.angle_alpha   90.00
_cell.angle_beta   90.00
_cell.angle_gamma   90.00
#
_symmetry.space_group_name_H-M   'P 1'
#
loop_
_entity.id
_entity.type
_entity.pdbx_description
1 polymer ?
#
loop_
_entity_poly.entity_id
_entity_poly.type
_entity_poly.pdbx_seq_one_letter_code
_entity_poly.pdbx_strand_id
1 'polypeptide(L)'
;MQHYFILNDQHEPVEVDLETSSKWDANIADTMVDEYSRVWTVFLGTTVDRDPPAQPYFVHYVIEPGSLYRTVNTYGYHEAVARHGRIVEWMKKRVERRRQRAAAVSAS
;
A
#
# COMPACT_ATOMS: atom_id res chain seq x y z
N MET A 1 -9.41 -23.41 -4.72
CA MET A 1 -9.12 -22.63 -5.94
C MET A 1 -8.64 -21.23 -5.52
N GLN A 2 -8.22 -20.36 -6.44
CA GLN A 2 -7.91 -18.95 -6.14
C GLN A 2 -8.83 -18.10 -7.02
N HIS A 3 -9.44 -17.07 -6.45
CA HIS A 3 -10.21 -16.09 -7.21
C HIS A 3 -9.33 -14.87 -7.51
N TYR A 4 -9.48 -14.33 -8.71
CA TYR A 4 -8.73 -13.17 -9.20
C TYR A 4 -9.65 -11.99 -9.41
N PHE A 5 -9.20 -10.81 -9.01
CA PHE A 5 -9.96 -9.57 -9.05
C PHE A 5 -9.12 -8.45 -9.63
N ILE A 6 -9.76 -7.56 -10.37
CA ILE A 6 -9.22 -6.25 -10.74
C ILE A 6 -10.16 -5.16 -10.18
N LEU A 7 -9.72 -3.92 -10.21
CA LEU A 7 -10.62 -2.79 -9.97
C LEU A 7 -11.19 -2.29 -11.29
N ASN A 8 -12.50 -2.10 -11.35
CA ASN A 8 -13.15 -1.42 -12.47
C ASN A 8 -12.94 0.12 -12.40
N ASP A 9 -13.51 0.85 -13.35
CA ASP A 9 -13.41 2.32 -13.42
C ASP A 9 -14.05 3.05 -12.22
N GLN A 10 -14.91 2.36 -11.46
CA GLN A 10 -15.52 2.85 -10.22
C GLN A 10 -14.74 2.42 -8.96
N HIS A 11 -13.58 1.78 -9.14
CA HIS A 11 -12.75 1.20 -8.09
C HIS A 11 -13.41 0.10 -7.26
N GLU A 12 -14.37 -0.61 -7.84
CA GLU A 12 -14.99 -1.79 -7.24
C GLU A 12 -14.24 -3.05 -7.67
N PRO A 13 -14.05 -4.03 -6.76
CA PRO A 13 -13.47 -5.32 -7.11
C PRO A 13 -14.40 -6.11 -8.04
N VAL A 14 -13.90 -6.49 -9.21
CA VAL A 14 -14.60 -7.35 -10.17
C VAL A 14 -13.79 -8.62 -10.40
N GLU A 15 -14.44 -9.78 -10.28
CA GLU A 15 -13.80 -11.08 -10.50
C GLU A 15 -13.50 -11.30 -11.98
N VAL A 16 -12.29 -11.80 -12.29
CA VAL A 16 -11.80 -12.06 -13.64
C VAL A 16 -11.00 -13.37 -13.69
N ASP A 17 -10.63 -13.80 -14.89
CA ASP A 17 -9.70 -14.91 -15.06
C ASP A 17 -8.24 -14.54 -14.75
N LEU A 18 -7.39 -15.56 -14.61
CA LEU A 18 -5.95 -15.39 -14.34
C LEU A 18 -5.25 -14.59 -15.45
N GLU A 19 -5.63 -14.80 -16.72
CA GLU A 19 -4.98 -14.11 -17.84
C GLU A 19 -5.19 -12.60 -17.76
N THR A 20 -6.42 -12.18 -17.52
CA THR A 20 -6.82 -10.77 -17.36
C THR A 20 -6.16 -10.16 -16.13
N SER A 21 -6.21 -10.85 -14.98
CA SER A 21 -5.57 -10.39 -13.75
C SER A 21 -4.06 -10.21 -13.90
N SER A 22 -3.38 -11.11 -14.60
CA SER A 22 -1.92 -11.07 -14.78
C SER A 22 -1.41 -9.87 -15.57
N LYS A 23 -2.28 -9.22 -16.35
CA LYS A 23 -1.97 -8.05 -17.18
C LYS A 23 -2.35 -6.73 -16.50
N TRP A 24 -3.00 -6.78 -15.34
CA TRP A 24 -3.55 -5.60 -14.67
C TRP A 24 -2.53 -4.95 -13.73
N ASP A 25 -2.54 -3.61 -13.68
CA ASP A 25 -1.69 -2.86 -12.75
C ASP A 25 -2.37 -2.75 -11.37
N ALA A 26 -1.76 -3.40 -10.39
CA ALA A 26 -2.19 -3.41 -9.00
C ALA A 26 -1.81 -2.17 -8.19
N ASN A 27 -1.09 -1.22 -8.78
CA ASN A 27 -0.67 -0.01 -8.09
C ASN A 27 -1.85 0.94 -7.85
N ILE A 28 -2.05 1.29 -6.58
CA ILE A 28 -3.15 2.16 -6.16
C ILE A 28 -2.65 3.55 -5.81
N ALA A 29 -1.55 3.60 -5.05
CA ALA A 29 -0.96 4.86 -4.65
C ALA A 29 0.51 4.65 -4.32
N ASP A 30 1.32 5.62 -4.71
CA ASP A 30 2.75 5.55 -4.57
C ASP A 30 3.33 6.94 -4.26
N THR A 31 3.84 7.12 -3.05
CA THR A 31 4.34 8.40 -2.58
C THR A 31 5.76 8.25 -2.05
N MET A 32 6.71 8.90 -2.73
CA MET A 32 8.04 9.19 -2.19
C MET A 32 7.91 10.29 -1.13
N VAL A 33 8.38 10.00 0.08
CA VAL A 33 8.38 10.94 1.22
C VAL A 33 9.71 11.70 1.28
N ASP A 34 10.81 11.00 1.05
CA ASP A 34 12.13 11.56 0.77
C ASP A 34 12.91 10.62 -0.15
N GLU A 35 14.18 10.92 -0.41
CA GLU A 35 15.05 10.12 -1.29
C GLU A 35 15.22 8.64 -0.88
N TYR A 36 14.91 8.27 0.37
CA TYR A 36 15.05 6.90 0.86
C TYR A 36 13.80 6.33 1.53
N SER A 37 12.70 7.08 1.57
CA SER A 37 11.48 6.70 2.26
C SER A 37 10.28 6.80 1.32
N ARG A 38 9.49 5.73 1.24
CA ARG A 38 8.37 5.60 0.30
C ARG A 38 7.20 4.89 0.97
N VAL A 39 5.98 5.28 0.61
CA VAL A 39 4.77 4.56 0.94
C VAL A 39 4.17 4.07 -0.37
N TRP A 40 4.02 2.75 -0.52
CA TRP A 40 3.46 2.13 -1.71
C TRP A 40 2.22 1.33 -1.34
N THR A 41 1.13 1.46 -2.07
CA THR A 41 -0.14 0.78 -1.81
C THR A 41 -0.58 0.04 -3.05
N VAL A 42 -0.91 -1.24 -2.84
CA VAL A 42 -1.29 -2.16 -3.90
C VAL A 42 -2.60 -2.86 -3.57
N PHE A 43 -3.38 -3.18 -4.60
CA PHE A 43 -4.51 -4.09 -4.51
C PHE A 43 -4.05 -5.49 -4.92
N LEU A 44 -4.07 -6.47 -4.00
CA LEU A 44 -3.51 -7.80 -4.32
C LEU A 44 -4.35 -8.60 -5.32
N GLY A 45 -5.61 -8.19 -5.55
CA GLY A 45 -6.46 -8.78 -6.59
C GLY A 45 -6.67 -10.28 -6.46
N THR A 46 -6.46 -10.86 -5.27
CA THR A 46 -6.52 -12.32 -5.10
C THR A 46 -7.09 -12.67 -3.74
N THR A 47 -7.91 -13.72 -3.71
CA THR A 47 -8.50 -14.23 -2.48
C THR A 47 -8.65 -15.76 -2.52
N VAL A 48 -8.66 -16.36 -1.34
CA VAL A 48 -8.83 -17.81 -1.19
C VAL A 48 -10.27 -18.20 -1.50
N ASP A 49 -10.43 -19.32 -2.17
CA ASP A 49 -11.71 -19.97 -2.43
C ASP A 49 -12.31 -20.51 -1.13
N ARG A 50 -13.31 -19.79 -0.64
CA ARG A 50 -14.14 -20.10 0.52
C ARG A 50 -15.56 -19.60 0.22
N ASP A 51 -16.58 -20.13 0.88
CA ASP A 51 -17.97 -19.71 0.65
C ASP A 51 -18.52 -18.93 1.87
N PRO A 52 -18.81 -17.62 1.76
CA PRO A 52 -18.58 -16.74 0.60
C PRO A 52 -17.10 -16.32 0.47
N PRO A 53 -16.62 -16.00 -0.76
CA PRO A 53 -15.22 -15.63 -0.99
C PRO A 53 -14.74 -14.53 -0.05
N ALA A 54 -13.49 -14.60 0.42
CA ALA A 54 -12.95 -13.51 1.21
C ALA A 54 -12.85 -12.25 0.36
N GLN A 55 -13.15 -11.09 0.93
CA GLN A 55 -12.99 -9.84 0.20
C GLN A 55 -11.51 -9.63 -0.18
N PRO A 56 -11.19 -9.30 -1.43
CA PRO A 56 -9.84 -8.92 -1.80
C PRO A 56 -9.46 -7.63 -1.07
N TYR A 57 -8.17 -7.46 -0.79
CA TYR A 57 -7.70 -6.42 0.12
C TYR A 57 -6.52 -5.63 -0.44
N PHE A 58 -6.32 -4.47 0.17
CA PHE A 58 -5.26 -3.53 -0.11
C PHE A 58 -4.14 -3.69 0.92
N VAL A 59 -2.90 -3.57 0.46
CA VAL A 59 -1.69 -3.66 1.28
C VAL A 59 -0.91 -2.36 1.15
N HIS A 60 -0.37 -1.89 2.27
CA HIS A 60 0.52 -0.73 2.29
C HIS A 60 1.92 -1.20 2.69
N TYR A 61 2.89 -0.89 1.84
CA TYR A 61 4.30 -1.05 2.10
C TYR A 61 4.89 0.29 2.52
N VAL A 62 5.61 0.29 3.64
CA VAL A 62 6.41 1.42 4.09
C VAL A 62 7.87 1.04 3.92
N ILE A 63 8.58 1.81 3.12
CA ILE A 63 9.99 1.61 2.79
C ILE A 63 10.75 2.72 3.51
N GLU A 64 11.77 2.35 4.28
CA GLU A 64 12.72 3.24 4.94
C GLU A 64 14.15 2.71 4.70
N PRO A 65 15.20 3.51 4.93
CA PRO A 65 16.58 3.00 4.89
C PRO A 65 16.75 1.73 5.73
N GLY A 66 17.09 0.62 5.07
CA GLY A 66 17.31 -0.67 5.72
C GLY A 66 16.06 -1.36 6.26
N SER A 67 14.84 -0.93 5.89
CA SER A 67 13.62 -1.57 6.36
C SER A 67 12.47 -1.53 5.35
N LEU A 68 11.74 -2.64 5.27
CA LEU A 68 10.49 -2.78 4.51
C LEU A 68 9.42 -3.31 5.45
N TYR A 69 8.35 -2.53 5.66
CA TYR A 69 7.23 -2.89 6.50
C TYR A 69 5.99 -3.13 5.64
N ARG A 70 5.29 -4.24 5.88
CA ARG A 70 3.94 -4.47 5.38
C ARG A 70 2.95 -4.15 6.49
N THR A 71 2.04 -3.20 6.27
CA THR A 71 1.00 -2.91 7.26
C THR A 71 -0.11 -3.95 7.23
N VAL A 72 -1.01 -3.90 8.23
CA VAL A 72 -2.24 -4.70 8.19
C VAL A 72 -3.10 -4.33 6.99
N ASN A 73 -3.89 -5.30 6.54
CA ASN A 73 -4.76 -5.17 5.36
C ASN A 73 -5.77 -4.03 5.54
N THR A 74 -6.19 -3.45 4.41
CA THR A 74 -7.31 -2.50 4.33
C THR A 74 -8.34 -3.04 3.33
N TYR A 75 -9.61 -2.82 3.61
CA TYR A 75 -10.72 -3.23 2.75
C TYR A 75 -11.43 -1.98 2.24
N GLY A 76 -11.78 -1.98 0.96
CA GLY A 76 -12.32 -0.80 0.28
C GLY A 76 -11.24 0.13 -0.27
N TYR A 77 -11.45 0.61 -1.50
CA TYR A 77 -10.51 1.47 -2.20
C TYR A 77 -10.34 2.82 -1.50
N HIS A 78 -11.44 3.48 -1.14
CA HIS A 78 -11.42 4.79 -0.51
C HIS A 78 -10.73 4.77 0.86
N GLU A 79 -10.97 3.72 1.64
CA GLU A 79 -10.32 3.48 2.92
C GLU A 79 -8.81 3.26 2.74
N ALA A 80 -8.42 2.51 1.69
CA ALA A 80 -7.02 2.29 1.36
C ALA A 80 -6.31 3.60 0.98
N VAL A 81 -6.93 4.43 0.12
CA VAL A 81 -6.40 5.75 -0.24
C VAL A 81 -6.29 6.66 0.98
N ALA A 82 -7.34 6.74 1.79
CA ALA A 82 -7.33 7.56 3.01
C ALA A 82 -6.25 7.08 4.00
N ARG A 83 -6.05 5.76 4.12
CA ARG A 83 -5.01 5.19 4.97
C ARG A 83 -3.61 5.46 4.42
N HIS A 84 -3.41 5.34 3.11
CA HIS A 84 -2.15 5.73 2.47
C HIS A 84 -1.76 7.16 2.86
N GLY A 85 -2.69 8.11 2.73
CA GLY A 85 -2.46 9.50 3.14
C GLY A 85 -2.05 9.65 4.60
N ARG A 86 -2.71 8.94 5.52
CA ARG A 86 -2.32 8.94 6.94
C ARG A 86 -0.92 8.39 7.19
N ILE A 87 -0.54 7.32 6.48
CA ILE A 87 0.80 6.71 6.59
C ILE A 87 1.85 7.69 6.05
N VAL A 88 1.58 8.35 4.92
CA VAL A 88 2.46 9.38 4.34
C VAL A 88 2.69 10.52 5.33
N GLU A 89 1.64 11.06 5.94
CA GLU A 89 1.77 12.16 6.90
C GLU A 89 2.52 11.74 8.17
N TRP A 90 2.30 10.51 8.64
CA TRP A 90 3.09 9.94 9.73
C TRP A 90 4.57 9.80 9.34
N MET A 91 4.85 9.33 8.12
CA MET A 91 6.20 9.18 7.59
C MET A 91 6.93 10.50 7.44
N LYS A 92 6.29 11.55 6.92
CA LYS A 92 6.87 12.90 6.83
C LYS A 92 7.35 13.39 8.19
N LYS A 93 6.50 13.27 9.22
CA LYS A 93 6.85 13.65 10.60
C LYS A 93 8.02 12.83 11.14
N ARG A 94 8.10 11.55 10.79
CA ARG A 94 9.18 10.65 11.22
C ARG A 94 10.51 10.97 10.54
N VAL A 95 10.50 11.21 9.23
CA VAL A 95 11.67 11.66 8.46
C VAL A 95 12.22 12.97 9.03
N GLU A 96 11.35 13.95 9.26
CA GLU A 96 11.76 15.25 9.79
C GLU A 96 12.44 15.11 11.17
N ARG A 97 11.89 14.28 12.06
CA ARG A 97 12.53 13.98 13.35
C ARG A 97 13.91 13.31 13.20
N ARG A 98 14.09 12.44 12.19
CA ARG A 98 15.40 11.83 11.91
C ARG A 98 16.41 12.89 11.47
N ARG A 99 16.01 13.82 10.60
CA ARG A 99 16.85 14.94 10.15
C ARG A 99 17.26 15.85 11.30
N GLN A 100 16.31 16.24 12.15
CA GLN A 100 16.58 17.07 13.33
C GLN A 100 17.58 16.40 14.29
N ARG A 101 17.43 15.08 14.53
CA ARG A 101 18.38 14.32 15.35
C ARG A 101 19.78 14.26 14.73
N ALA A 102 19.87 14.00 13.42
CA ALA A 102 21.15 13.96 12.73
C ALA A 102 21.87 15.32 12.79
N ALA A 103 21.14 16.41 12.56
CA ALA A 103 21.68 17.77 12.68
C ALA A 103 22.17 18.10 14.10
N ALA A 104 21.43 17.68 15.13
CA ALA A 104 21.84 17.89 16.52
C ALA A 104 23.11 17.12 16.89
N VAL A 105 23.28 15.90 16.37
CA VAL A 105 24.51 15.10 16.56
C VAL A 105 25.69 15.75 15.85
N SER A 106 25.52 16.27 14.63
CA SER A 106 26.60 16.94 13.90
C SER A 106 27.04 18.29 14.50
N ALA A 107 26.22 18.88 15.38
CA ALA A 107 26.49 20.16 16.03
C ALA A 107 27.13 20.03 17.42
N SER A 108 27.27 18.81 17.96
CA SER A 108 27.90 18.50 19.26
C SER A 108 29.33 18.00 19.06
#